data_AF-A0A067DNR5-F1
#
_entry.id   AF-A0A067DNR5-F1
#
_cell.length_a   1.000
_cell.length_b   1.000
_cell.length_c   1.000
_cell.angle_alpha   90.00
_cell.angle_beta   90.00
_cell.angle_gamma   90.00
#
_symmetry.space_group_name_H-M   'P 1'
#
loop_
_entity.id
_entity.type
_entity.pdbx_description
1 polymer ?
#
loop_
_entity_poly.entity_id
_entity_poly.type
_entity_poly.pdbx_seq_one_letter_code
_entity_poly.pdbx_strand_id
1 'polypeptide(L)'
;MANSNLPRRIIKETQRLLSEPAPGISASPSEDNMRYFNVMILGPTQSPYEGGVFKLELFLPEEYPMAAPKVRFLTKIYHPNIDKLGRICLDILKDKWSPALQIRTVLLRYCEL
;
A
#
# COMPACT_ATOMS: atom_id res chain seq x y z
N MET A 1 -14.58 2.31 20.36
CA MET A 1 -13.39 3.18 20.23
C MET A 1 -12.15 2.32 20.43
N ALA A 2 -11.71 1.61 19.39
CA ALA A 2 -10.58 0.69 19.48
C ALA A 2 -9.26 1.47 19.37
N ASN A 3 -8.94 2.27 20.40
CA ASN A 3 -7.61 2.86 20.53
C ASN A 3 -6.67 1.80 21.13
N SER A 4 -6.52 0.67 20.42
CA SER A 4 -5.42 -0.25 20.62
C SER A 4 -4.14 0.53 20.39
N ASN A 5 -3.24 0.55 21.37
CA ASN A 5 -2.01 1.34 21.40
C ASN A 5 -1.19 1.11 20.10
N LEU A 6 -1.44 1.93 19.07
CA LEU A 6 -0.85 1.73 17.75
C LEU A 6 0.67 1.92 17.86
N PRO A 7 1.47 1.01 17.28
CA PRO A 7 2.91 1.18 17.27
C PRO A 7 3.30 2.56 16.75
N ARG A 8 4.21 3.25 17.44
CA ARG A 8 4.71 4.59 17.06
C ARG A 8 5.14 4.67 15.59
N ARG A 9 5.63 3.55 15.03
CA ARG A 9 6.00 3.41 13.62
C ARG A 9 4.82 3.68 12.68
N ILE A 10 3.66 3.08 12.93
CA ILE A 10 2.46 3.23 12.09
C ILE A 10 1.98 4.68 12.12
N ILE A 11 1.92 5.29 13.30
CA ILE A 11 1.50 6.68 13.47
C ILE A 11 2.40 7.62 12.66
N LYS A 12 3.72 7.49 12.80
CA LYS A 12 4.70 8.32 12.07
C LYS A 12 4.64 8.13 10.56
N GLU A 13 4.51 6.89 10.09
CA GLU A 13 4.40 6.63 8.65
C GLU A 13 3.09 7.13 8.07
N THR A 14 1.98 7.00 8.81
CA THR A 14 0.68 7.54 8.41
C THR A 14 0.74 9.06 8.28
N GLN A 15 1.32 9.75 9.27
CA GLN A 15 1.50 11.21 9.20
C GLN A 15 2.33 11.62 7.98
N ARG A 16 3.41 10.90 7.67
CA ARG A 16 4.24 11.16 6.48
C ARG A 16 3.49 10.92 5.18
N LEU A 17 2.72 9.85 5.08
CA LEU A 17 1.90 9.56 3.89
C LEU A 17 0.89 10.68 3.62
N LEU A 18 0.30 11.25 4.68
CA LEU A 18 -0.67 12.34 4.58
C LEU A 18 0.00 13.70 4.29
N SER A 19 1.16 13.97 4.87
CA SER A 19 1.88 15.24 4.67
C SER A 19 2.63 15.29 3.33
N GLU A 20 3.10 14.15 2.84
CA GLU A 20 3.94 14.04 1.63
C GLU A 20 3.38 12.96 0.68
N PRO A 21 2.20 13.19 0.08
CA PRO A 21 1.62 12.25 -0.87
C PRO A 21 2.54 12.08 -2.08
N ALA A 22 2.76 10.85 -2.50
CA ALA A 22 3.50 10.58 -3.72
C ALA A 22 2.66 10.98 -4.95
N PRO A 23 3.28 11.48 -6.04
CA PRO A 23 2.56 11.82 -7.26
C PRO A 23 1.72 10.63 -7.76
N GLY A 24 0.43 10.86 -7.98
CA GLY A 24 -0.50 9.82 -8.43
C GLY A 24 -0.86 8.76 -7.39
N ILE A 25 -0.42 8.90 -6.13
CA ILE A 25 -0.79 7.98 -5.04
C ILE A 25 -1.48 8.75 -3.92
N SER A 26 -2.64 8.27 -3.51
CA SER A 26 -3.31 8.68 -2.27
C SER A 26 -3.44 7.47 -1.36
N ALA A 27 -3.07 7.61 -0.08
CA ALA A 27 -3.21 6.57 0.92
C ALA A 27 -3.75 7.18 2.21
N SER A 28 -4.90 6.70 2.66
CA SER A 28 -5.58 7.18 3.87
C SER A 28 -5.92 6.01 4.80
N PRO A 29 -5.67 6.13 6.12
CA PRO A 29 -6.09 5.09 7.05
C PRO A 29 -7.62 5.01 7.12
N SER A 30 -8.15 3.82 7.40
CA SER A 30 -9.58 3.64 7.69
C SER A 30 -9.93 4.24 9.05
N GLU A 31 -11.09 4.89 9.16
CA GLU A 31 -11.58 5.51 10.39
C GLU A 31 -11.80 4.48 11.50
N ASP A 32 -12.21 3.27 11.14
CA ASP A 32 -12.48 2.18 12.09
C ASP A 32 -11.22 1.47 12.56
N ASN A 33 -10.18 1.42 11.71
CA ASN A 33 -8.96 0.69 11.98
C ASN A 33 -7.76 1.29 11.24
N MET A 34 -6.90 1.96 12.00
CA MET A 34 -5.68 2.62 11.54
C MET A 34 -4.60 1.68 10.98
N ARG A 35 -4.80 0.35 11.04
CA ARG A 35 -3.96 -0.64 10.35
C ARG A 35 -4.42 -0.93 8.93
N TYR A 36 -5.64 -0.53 8.58
CA TYR A 36 -6.18 -0.62 7.22
C TYR A 36 -6.05 0.72 6.54
N PHE A 37 -5.69 0.70 5.27
CA PHE A 37 -5.51 1.88 4.44
C PHE A 37 -6.27 1.69 3.13
N ASN A 38 -7.02 2.72 2.77
CA ASN A 38 -7.59 2.89 1.44
C ASN A 38 -6.56 3.60 0.58
N VAL A 39 -6.15 2.95 -0.50
CA VAL A 39 -5.12 3.46 -1.40
C VAL A 39 -5.73 3.64 -2.79
N MET A 40 -5.41 4.75 -3.42
CA MET A 40 -5.69 5.03 -4.82
C MET A 40 -4.40 5.30 -5.56
N ILE A 41 -4.25 4.66 -6.72
CA ILE A 41 -3.10 4.82 -7.61
C ILE A 41 -3.62 5.23 -8.98
N LEU A 42 -3.06 6.30 -9.54
CA LEU A 42 -3.24 6.69 -10.93
C LEU A 42 -2.36 5.81 -11.81
N GLY A 43 -2.94 5.35 -12.92
CA GLY A 43 -2.23 4.59 -13.93
C GLY A 43 -1.04 5.37 -14.49
N PRO A 44 0.16 4.77 -14.56
CA PRO A 44 1.35 5.47 -15.05
C PRO A 44 1.17 5.94 -16.49
N THR A 45 1.69 7.12 -16.80
CA THR A 45 1.79 7.61 -18.19
C THR A 45 2.70 6.70 -18.99
N GLN A 46 2.44 6.57 -20.29
CA GLN A 46 3.16 5.68 -21.20
C GLN A 46 3.04 4.19 -20.85
N SER A 47 2.00 3.82 -20.10
CA SER A 47 1.63 2.43 -19.83
C SER A 47 0.23 2.12 -20.39
N PRO A 48 -0.13 0.84 -20.58
CA PRO A 48 -1.51 0.45 -20.92
C PRO A 48 -2.57 0.87 -19.89
N TYR A 49 -2.14 1.31 -18.71
CA TYR A 49 -2.99 1.73 -17.61
C TYR A 49 -3.18 3.25 -17.53
N GLU A 50 -2.53 4.03 -18.41
CA GLU A 50 -2.60 5.48 -18.41
C GLU A 50 -4.05 6.01 -18.38
N GLY A 51 -4.30 7.00 -17.52
CA GLY A 51 -5.64 7.54 -17.28
C GLY A 51 -6.55 6.68 -16.38
N GLY A 52 -6.11 5.48 -16.02
CA GLY A 52 -6.80 4.60 -15.08
C GLY A 52 -6.69 5.07 -13.62
N VAL A 53 -7.69 4.69 -12.81
CA VAL A 53 -7.67 4.89 -11.35
C VAL A 53 -7.89 3.55 -10.67
N PHE A 54 -6.88 3.09 -9.93
CA PHE A 54 -6.87 1.79 -9.29
C PHE A 54 -7.03 1.95 -7.79
N LYS A 55 -8.02 1.26 -7.23
CA LYS A 55 -8.25 1.20 -5.78
C LYS A 55 -7.56 -0.03 -5.24
N LEU A 56 -6.86 0.13 -4.13
CA LEU A 56 -6.18 -0.93 -3.39
C LEU A 56 -6.54 -0.82 -1.91
N GLU A 57 -6.52 -1.96 -1.24
CA GLU A 57 -6.47 -2.02 0.21
C GLU A 57 -5.04 -2.38 0.65
N LEU A 58 -4.59 -1.75 1.73
CA LEU A 58 -3.35 -2.10 2.41
C LEU A 58 -3.66 -2.39 3.87
N PHE A 59 -3.11 -3.49 4.37
CA PHE A 59 -3.28 -3.92 5.75
C PHE A 59 -1.92 -4.14 6.44
N LEU A 60 -1.77 -3.56 7.62
CA LEU A 60 -0.61 -3.72 8.49
C LEU A 60 -0.87 -4.80 9.54
N PRO A 61 -0.26 -6.00 9.42
CA PRO A 61 -0.45 -7.07 10.40
C PRO A 61 0.11 -6.69 11.77
N GLU A 62 -0.21 -7.47 12.80
CA GLU A 62 0.20 -7.18 14.18
C GLU A 62 1.72 -7.11 14.31
N GLU A 63 2.42 -7.98 13.59
CA GLU A 63 3.87 -8.11 13.55
C GLU A 63 4.56 -7.01 12.73
N TYR A 64 3.83 -6.08 12.11
CA TYR A 64 4.41 -4.96 11.37
C TYR A 64 5.25 -4.07 12.31
N PRO A 65 6.51 -3.71 11.95
CA PRO A 65 7.14 -3.81 10.62
C PRO A 65 8.00 -5.08 10.39
N MET A 66 8.02 -6.05 11.32
CA MET A 66 8.76 -7.30 11.14
C MET A 66 8.16 -8.16 10.02
N ALA A 67 6.83 -8.18 9.92
CA ALA A 67 6.13 -8.71 8.76
C ALA A 67 5.79 -7.61 7.74
N ALA A 68 5.78 -7.99 6.46
CA ALA A 68 5.41 -7.11 5.35
C ALA A 68 3.92 -6.68 5.42
N PRO A 69 3.59 -5.48 4.90
CA PRO A 69 2.20 -5.10 4.69
C PRO A 69 1.55 -6.01 3.65
N LYS A 70 0.27 -6.31 3.83
CA LYS A 70 -0.54 -7.01 2.82
C LYS A 70 -1.22 -5.99 1.94
N VAL A 71 -1.07 -6.11 0.62
CA VAL A 71 -1.66 -5.18 -0.35
C VAL A 71 -2.46 -5.96 -1.38
N ARG A 72 -3.65 -5.47 -1.73
CA ARG A 72 -4.53 -6.09 -2.71
C ARG A 72 -5.26 -5.04 -3.53
N PHE A 73 -5.31 -5.26 -4.84
CA PHE A 73 -6.14 -4.48 -5.75
C PHE A 73 -7.62 -4.82 -5.55
N LEU A 74 -8.41 -3.77 -5.34
CA LEU A 74 -9.88 -3.82 -5.34
C LEU A 74 -10.41 -3.64 -6.77
N THR A 75 -9.78 -2.75 -7.54
CA THR A 75 -10.06 -2.61 -8.97
C THR A 75 -9.50 -3.81 -9.72
N LYS A 76 -10.32 -4.49 -10.52
CA LYS A 76 -9.84 -5.58 -11.38
C LYS A 76 -8.83 -5.04 -12.39
N ILE A 77 -7.65 -5.65 -12.45
CA ILE A 77 -6.56 -5.28 -13.33
C ILE A 77 -5.94 -6.55 -13.88
N TYR A 78 -5.51 -6.51 -15.15
CA TYR A 78 -4.72 -7.58 -15.74
C TYR A 78 -3.26 -7.17 -15.72
N HIS A 79 -2.45 -7.80 -14.90
CA HIS A 79 -1.02 -7.49 -14.76
C HIS A 79 -0.24 -8.76 -14.37
N PRO A 80 0.97 -9.02 -14.92
CA PRO A 80 1.71 -10.26 -14.66
C PRO A 80 1.97 -10.56 -13.18
N ASN A 81 2.19 -9.52 -12.38
CA ASN A 81 2.47 -9.63 -10.94
C ASN A 81 1.20 -9.59 -10.06
N ILE A 82 0.00 -9.59 -10.64
CA ILE A 82 -1.28 -9.49 -9.91
C ILE A 82 -2.13 -10.72 -10.24
N ASP A 83 -2.54 -11.43 -9.20
CA ASP A 83 -3.40 -12.61 -9.39
C ASP A 83 -4.88 -12.25 -9.59
N LYS A 84 -5.71 -13.27 -9.88
CA LYS A 84 -7.16 -13.09 -10.10
C LYS A 84 -7.92 -12.52 -8.90
N LEU A 85 -7.34 -12.57 -7.70
CA LEU A 85 -7.91 -12.02 -6.47
C LEU A 85 -7.39 -10.60 -6.18
N GLY A 86 -6.54 -10.05 -7.06
CA GLY A 86 -5.92 -8.74 -6.90
C GLY A 86 -4.70 -8.75 -5.97
N ARG A 87 -4.23 -9.92 -5.52
CA ARG A 87 -3.05 -10.02 -4.63
C ARG A 87 -1.80 -9.80 -5.46
N ILE A 88 -0.86 -9.08 -4.86
CA ILE A 88 0.37 -8.68 -5.55
C ILE A 88 1.51 -9.61 -5.16
N CYS A 89 2.25 -10.09 -6.16
CA CYS A 89 3.42 -10.94 -5.98
C CYS A 89 4.70 -10.16 -6.30
N LEU A 90 5.19 -9.37 -5.34
CA LEU A 90 6.50 -8.73 -5.41
C LEU A 90 7.45 -9.32 -4.37
N ASP A 91 8.70 -9.56 -4.77
CA ASP A 91 9.76 -10.06 -3.89
C ASP A 91 9.95 -9.17 -2.64
N ILE A 92 9.75 -7.85 -2.78
CA ILE A 92 9.88 -6.89 -1.67
C ILE A 92 8.83 -7.09 -0.57
N LEU A 93 7.73 -7.80 -0.85
CA LEU A 93 6.71 -8.18 0.12
C LEU A 93 6.90 -9.60 0.64
N LYS A 94 7.92 -10.30 0.14
CA LYS A 94 8.26 -11.69 0.48
C LYS A 94 9.67 -11.75 1.03
N ASP A 95 10.62 -12.26 0.24
CA ASP A 95 11.99 -12.57 0.60
C ASP A 95 12.88 -11.32 0.76
N LYS A 96 12.53 -10.20 0.12
CA LYS A 96 13.30 -8.94 0.20
C LYS A 96 12.66 -7.92 1.14
N TRP A 97 11.63 -8.31 1.91
CA TRP A 97 11.06 -7.42 2.92
C TRP A 97 12.09 -7.14 4.02
N SER A 98 12.21 -5.87 4.38
CA SER A 98 12.99 -5.43 5.53
C SER A 98 12.17 -4.45 6.35
N PRO A 99 12.19 -4.52 7.68
CA PRO A 99 11.53 -3.54 8.55
C PRO A 99 11.99 -2.10 8.32
N ALA A 100 13.14 -1.90 7.65
CA ALA A 100 13.62 -0.59 7.25
C ALA A 100 12.78 0.04 6.10
N LEU A 101 12.09 -0.78 5.30
CA LEU A 101 11.19 -0.31 4.25
C LEU A 101 9.95 0.37 4.85
N GLN A 102 9.49 1.41 4.17
CA GLN A 102 8.32 2.19 4.55
C GLN A 102 7.14 1.87 3.63
N ILE A 103 5.92 2.08 4.13
CA ILE A 103 4.67 1.96 3.37
C ILE A 103 4.76 2.78 2.08
N ARG A 104 5.31 4.00 2.16
CA ARG A 104 5.54 4.87 1.00
C ARG A 104 6.42 4.21 -0.07
N THR A 105 7.51 3.56 0.33
CA THR A 105 8.42 2.87 -0.60
C THR A 105 7.72 1.71 -1.30
N VAL A 106 6.90 0.95 -0.55
CA VAL A 106 6.09 -0.14 -1.10
C VAL A 106 5.10 0.41 -2.13
N LEU A 107 4.38 1.48 -1.80
CA LEU A 107 3.40 2.10 -2.69
C LEU A 107 4.04 2.64 -3.98
N LEU A 108 5.19 3.29 -3.87
CA LEU A 108 5.92 3.81 -5.03
C LEU A 108 6.35 2.71 -6.00
N ARG A 109 6.76 1.54 -5.49
CA ARG A 109 7.11 0.42 -6.37
C ARG A 109 5.94 -0.12 -7.18
N TYR A 110 4.70 0.13 -6.80
CA TYR A 110 3.54 -0.23 -7.62
C TYR A 110 3.27 0.74 -8.76
N CYS A 111 3.62 2.03 -8.62
CA CYS A 111 3.53 2.99 -9.72
C CYS A 111 4.56 2.73 -10.82
N GLU A 112 5.59 1.95 -10.53
CA GLU A 112 6.64 1.58 -11.49
C GLU A 112 6.38 0.22 -12.18
N LEU A 113 5.27 -0.44 -11.86
CA LEU A 113 4.81 -1.66 -12.53
C LEU A 113 3.96 -1.32 -13.77
#